data_AF-A0A3D1RDU8-F1
#
_entry.id   AF-A0A3D1RDU8-F1
#
_cell.length_a   1.000
_cell.length_b   1.000
_cell.length_c   1.000
_cell.angle_alpha   90.00
_cell.angle_beta   90.00
_cell.angle_gamma   90.00
#
_symmetry.space_group_name_H-M   'P 1'
#
loop_
_entity.id
_entity.type
_entity.pdbx_description
1 polymer ?
#
loop_
_entity_poly.entity_id
_entity_poly.type
_entity_poly.pdbx_seq_one_letter_code
_entity_poly.pdbx_strand_id
1 'polypeptide(L)'
;MTVGFAESLRAEGIRVDEVSIGSTPTLSVADDLTGVTEVRPGNYVFFDAFQAAIGSCALADAAFTVLTTVIGSYPDRRRLVVDAGALALSKDPGARHVDARAGFGVLLTERGEQLTGLRLAALSQEHGHLAADPGVDLSELPVGARLRVVANHSCLTAALFDRYLVVRRGELVGSWNPVRGW
;
A
#
# COMPACT_ATOMS: atom_id res chain seq x y z
N MET A 1 -19.94 18.66 9.53
CA MET A 1 -19.30 19.90 9.01
C MET A 1 -19.79 20.22 7.59
N THR A 2 -19.62 19.33 6.60
CA THR A 2 -20.06 19.57 5.21
C THR A 2 -21.57 19.71 5.07
N VAL A 3 -22.36 18.82 5.70
CA VAL A 3 -23.84 18.89 5.71
C VAL A 3 -24.33 20.21 6.33
N GLY A 4 -23.79 20.59 7.50
CA GLY A 4 -24.16 21.85 8.15
C GLY A 4 -23.82 23.10 7.31
N PHE A 5 -22.75 23.06 6.50
CA PHE A 5 -22.47 24.13 5.56
C PHE A 5 -23.48 24.18 4.41
N ALA A 6 -23.86 23.02 3.86
CA ALA A 6 -24.91 22.93 2.84
C ALA A 6 -26.27 23.43 3.38
N GLU A 7 -26.60 23.12 4.63
CA GLU A 7 -27.81 23.63 5.30
C GLU A 7 -27.77 25.15 5.48
N SER A 8 -26.60 25.70 5.82
CA SER A 8 -26.42 27.16 5.94
C SER A 8 -26.62 27.86 4.60
N LEU A 9 -26.09 27.30 3.50
CA LEU A 9 -26.33 27.81 2.15
C LEU A 9 -27.82 27.75 1.76
N ARG A 10 -28.49 26.63 2.08
CA ARG A 10 -29.94 26.47 1.84
C ARG A 10 -30.77 27.49 2.63
N ALA A 11 -30.37 27.82 3.85
CA ALA A 11 -31.04 28.84 4.66
C ALA A 11 -30.94 30.25 4.05
N GLU A 12 -29.86 30.55 3.34
CA GLU A 12 -29.68 31.78 2.55
C GLU A 12 -30.34 31.73 1.16
N GLY A 13 -31.15 30.69 0.88
CA GLY A 13 -31.83 30.52 -0.41
C GLY A 13 -30.93 30.01 -1.54
N ILE A 14 -29.69 29.61 -1.25
CA ILE A 14 -28.76 29.04 -2.23
C ILE A 14 -29.04 27.54 -2.37
N ARG A 15 -29.39 27.11 -3.59
CA ARG A 15 -29.65 25.70 -3.90
C ARG A 15 -28.35 24.89 -3.80
N VAL A 16 -28.38 23.82 -2.99
CA VAL A 16 -27.30 22.82 -2.89
C VAL A 16 -27.89 21.44 -3.16
N ASP A 17 -27.65 20.92 -4.35
CA ASP A 17 -28.14 19.61 -4.79
C ASP A 17 -27.31 18.45 -4.25
N GLU A 18 -26.00 18.66 -4.11
CA GLU A 18 -25.06 17.60 -3.74
C GLU A 18 -24.22 17.98 -2.53
N VAL A 19 -24.04 17.01 -1.64
CA VAL A 19 -23.12 17.05 -0.52
C VAL A 19 -22.25 15.82 -0.62
N SER A 20 -21.02 16.00 -1.10
CA SER A 20 -20.11 14.88 -1.33
C SER A 20 -18.89 14.93 -0.43
N ILE A 21 -18.56 13.78 0.13
CA ILE A 21 -17.41 13.57 1.00
C ILE A 21 -16.63 12.35 0.53
N GLY A 22 -15.55 12.02 1.23
CA GLY A 22 -14.97 10.69 1.11
C GLY A 22 -13.46 10.68 1.16
N SER A 23 -12.98 9.73 1.95
CA SER A 23 -11.63 9.17 1.89
C SER A 23 -11.78 7.72 2.32
N THR A 24 -10.87 6.83 1.91
CA THR A 24 -10.89 5.44 2.38
C THR A 24 -10.87 5.33 3.91
N PRO A 25 -10.01 6.08 4.64
CA PRO A 25 -10.00 6.00 6.10
C PRO A 25 -11.29 6.47 6.77
N THR A 26 -11.89 7.57 6.32
CA THR A 26 -13.11 8.08 6.94
C THR A 26 -14.29 7.13 6.71
N LEU A 27 -14.28 6.38 5.61
CA LEU A 27 -15.35 5.48 5.23
C LEU A 27 -15.27 4.13 5.95
N SER A 28 -14.08 3.71 6.38
CA SER A 28 -13.94 2.50 7.19
C SER A 28 -14.53 2.63 8.59
N VAL A 29 -14.87 3.85 9.03
CA VAL A 29 -15.40 4.14 10.37
C VAL A 29 -16.66 5.02 10.36
N ALA A 30 -17.28 5.23 9.19
CA ALA A 30 -18.47 6.08 9.10
C ALA A 30 -19.72 5.33 9.56
N ASP A 31 -20.35 5.80 10.64
CA ASP A 31 -21.62 5.25 11.15
C ASP A 31 -22.85 5.99 10.63
N ASP A 32 -22.72 7.27 10.30
CA ASP A 32 -23.81 8.13 9.83
C ASP A 32 -23.38 8.98 8.63
N LEU A 33 -24.19 8.92 7.58
CA LEU A 33 -24.03 9.66 6.33
C LEU A 33 -25.30 10.48 6.01
N THR A 34 -26.15 10.74 7.00
CA THR A 34 -27.37 11.53 6.83
C THR A 34 -27.02 12.91 6.25
N GLY A 35 -27.71 13.28 5.16
CA GLY A 35 -27.49 14.54 4.44
C GLY A 35 -26.32 14.53 3.45
N VAL A 36 -25.52 13.46 3.39
CA VAL A 36 -24.52 13.22 2.33
C VAL A 36 -25.22 12.57 1.14
N THR A 37 -24.95 13.06 -0.08
CA THR A 37 -25.54 12.53 -1.31
C THR A 37 -24.58 11.60 -2.08
N GLU A 38 -23.27 11.78 -1.90
CA GLU A 38 -22.25 10.99 -2.59
C GLU A 38 -21.04 10.75 -1.67
N VAL A 39 -20.41 9.58 -1.82
CA VAL A 39 -19.14 9.28 -1.18
C VAL A 39 -18.10 8.79 -2.18
N ARG A 40 -16.88 9.33 -2.13
CA ARG A 40 -15.82 9.08 -3.13
C ARG A 40 -14.51 8.52 -2.52
N PRO A 41 -14.51 7.31 -1.94
CA PRO A 41 -13.27 6.62 -1.61
C PRO A 41 -12.66 6.01 -2.89
N GLY A 42 -11.34 5.83 -2.92
CA GLY A 42 -10.64 5.26 -4.08
C GLY A 42 -9.68 4.15 -3.70
N ASN A 43 -8.79 4.43 -2.75
CA ASN A 43 -7.73 3.52 -2.33
C ASN A 43 -8.22 2.14 -1.87
N TYR A 44 -9.43 2.08 -1.28
CA TYR A 44 -10.04 0.86 -0.73
C TYR A 44 -10.12 -0.32 -1.72
N VAL A 45 -10.09 -0.06 -3.04
CA VAL A 45 -10.08 -1.12 -4.05
C VAL A 45 -8.84 -2.01 -3.94
N PHE A 46 -7.73 -1.46 -3.47
CA PHE A 46 -6.49 -2.19 -3.24
C PHE A 46 -6.07 -2.22 -1.77
N PHE A 47 -6.47 -1.22 -0.98
CA PHE A 47 -5.81 -0.89 0.29
C PHE A 47 -4.28 -0.80 0.14
N ASP A 48 -3.55 -0.69 1.24
CA ASP A 48 -2.09 -0.72 1.30
C ASP A 48 -1.60 -0.82 2.75
N ALA A 49 -0.28 -0.86 2.93
CA ALA A 49 0.31 -0.93 4.25
C ALA A 49 0.06 0.34 5.09
N PHE A 50 -0.15 1.51 4.47
CA PHE A 50 -0.53 2.72 5.21
C PHE A 50 -1.93 2.59 5.78
N GLN A 51 -2.93 2.17 4.99
CA GLN A 51 -4.30 1.94 5.45
C GLN A 51 -4.35 0.90 6.56
N ALA A 52 -3.59 -0.19 6.43
CA ALA A 52 -3.48 -1.20 7.48
C ALA A 52 -2.87 -0.62 8.77
N ALA A 53 -1.81 0.19 8.66
CA ALA A 53 -1.15 0.80 9.81
C ALA A 53 -2.05 1.78 10.57
N ILE A 54 -2.89 2.56 9.89
CA ILE A 54 -3.83 3.49 10.53
C ILE A 54 -5.14 2.82 10.97
N GLY A 55 -5.30 1.51 10.73
CA GLY A 55 -6.46 0.73 11.16
C GLY A 55 -7.68 0.80 10.24
N SER A 56 -7.52 1.26 9.00
CA SER A 56 -8.63 1.33 8.02
C SER A 56 -8.95 -0.03 7.37
N CYS A 57 -8.04 -0.99 7.42
CA CYS A 57 -8.22 -2.37 6.96
C CYS A 57 -7.27 -3.32 7.70
N ALA A 58 -7.43 -4.63 7.53
CA ALA A 58 -6.39 -5.59 7.86
C ALA A 58 -5.31 -5.58 6.77
N LEU A 59 -4.07 -5.98 7.12
CA LEU A 59 -3.01 -6.14 6.10
C LEU A 59 -3.40 -7.17 5.02
N ALA A 60 -4.15 -8.21 5.41
CA ALA A 60 -4.64 -9.24 4.49
C ALA A 60 -5.65 -8.72 3.45
N ASP A 61 -6.25 -7.55 3.68
CA ASP A 61 -7.16 -6.91 2.73
C ASP A 61 -6.39 -6.20 1.60
N ALA A 62 -5.07 -6.00 1.76
CA ALA A 62 -4.23 -5.35 0.77
C ALA A 62 -4.04 -6.25 -0.47
N ALA A 63 -4.69 -5.89 -1.58
CA ALA A 63 -4.72 -6.69 -2.80
C ALA A 63 -3.55 -6.41 -3.75
N PHE A 64 -2.93 -5.22 -3.65
CA PHE A 64 -1.83 -4.81 -4.53
C PHE A 64 -0.46 -5.09 -3.90
N THR A 65 0.34 -5.93 -4.55
CA THR A 65 1.70 -6.24 -4.12
C THR A 65 2.68 -6.21 -5.28
N VAL A 66 3.91 -5.82 -5.01
CA VAL A 66 5.03 -5.94 -5.96
C VAL A 66 5.77 -7.25 -5.71
N LEU A 67 5.85 -8.12 -6.73
CA LEU A 67 6.71 -9.30 -6.70
C LEU A 67 8.16 -8.86 -6.94
N THR A 68 9.09 -9.33 -6.12
CA THR A 68 10.51 -8.97 -6.19
C THR A 68 11.39 -10.19 -5.94
N THR A 69 12.63 -10.14 -6.40
CA THR A 69 13.62 -11.20 -6.26
C THR A 69 14.76 -10.73 -5.36
N VAL A 70 15.22 -11.58 -4.45
CA VAL A 70 16.48 -11.37 -3.73
C VAL A 70 17.63 -11.50 -4.74
N ILE A 71 18.40 -10.43 -4.91
CA ILE A 71 19.53 -10.34 -5.84
C ILE A 71 20.87 -10.16 -5.14
N GLY A 72 20.86 -9.98 -3.82
CA GLY A 72 22.07 -9.98 -3.00
C GLY A 72 21.78 -10.41 -1.57
N SER A 73 22.70 -11.16 -0.98
CA SER A 73 22.63 -11.60 0.41
C SER A 73 23.95 -11.31 1.12
N TYR A 74 23.86 -10.65 2.27
CA TYR A 74 25.01 -10.27 3.10
C TYR A 74 24.73 -10.60 4.58
N PRO A 75 24.77 -11.89 4.97
CA PRO A 75 24.43 -12.33 6.33
C PRO A 75 25.26 -11.65 7.43
N ASP A 76 26.57 -11.47 7.22
CA ASP A 76 27.47 -10.78 8.18
C ASP A 76 27.04 -9.35 8.48
N ARG A 77 26.32 -8.71 7.54
CA ARG A 77 25.77 -7.35 7.68
C ARG A 77 24.28 -7.35 7.99
N ARG A 78 23.64 -8.52 8.00
CA ARG A 78 22.20 -8.72 8.19
C ARG A 78 21.37 -7.96 7.16
N ARG A 79 21.81 -8.02 5.90
CA ARG A 79 21.18 -7.33 4.77
C ARG A 79 20.85 -8.29 3.65
N LEU A 80 19.72 -8.03 3.00
CA LEU A 80 19.43 -8.53 1.67
C LEU A 80 19.22 -7.33 0.73
N VAL A 81 19.38 -7.59 -0.56
CA VAL A 81 19.06 -6.64 -1.63
C VAL A 81 18.06 -7.30 -2.55
N VAL A 82 17.00 -6.57 -2.89
CA VAL A 82 15.95 -7.01 -3.82
C VAL A 82 15.87 -6.09 -5.03
N ASP A 83 15.34 -6.60 -6.14
CA ASP A 83 15.18 -5.88 -7.42
C ASP A 83 13.97 -4.92 -7.47
N ALA A 84 13.34 -4.64 -6.32
CA ALA A 84 12.29 -3.63 -6.19
C ALA A 84 12.81 -2.38 -5.45
N GLY A 85 13.21 -1.37 -6.23
CA GLY A 85 13.58 -0.04 -5.75
C GLY A 85 12.45 0.99 -5.81
N ALA A 86 12.81 2.27 -5.81
CA ALA A 86 11.89 3.39 -5.90
C ALA A 86 11.03 3.40 -7.18
N LEU A 87 11.54 2.87 -8.31
CA LEU A 87 10.75 2.74 -9.54
C LEU A 87 9.74 1.59 -9.50
N ALA A 88 9.80 0.73 -8.48
CA ALA A 88 8.81 -0.32 -8.27
C ALA A 88 7.86 0.00 -7.10
N LEU A 89 8.34 0.69 -6.06
CA LEU A 89 7.61 0.85 -4.80
C LEU A 89 7.24 2.29 -4.46
N SER A 90 7.62 3.26 -5.30
CA SER A 90 7.72 4.69 -4.96
C SER A 90 8.73 4.95 -3.82
N LYS A 91 8.77 6.18 -3.29
CA LYS A 91 9.54 6.53 -2.08
C LYS A 91 8.64 6.93 -0.91
N ASP A 92 7.38 6.49 -0.91
CA ASP A 92 6.46 6.76 0.19
C ASP A 92 6.98 6.10 1.48
N PRO A 93 7.24 6.86 2.57
CA PRO A 93 7.80 6.33 3.81
C PRO A 93 6.77 5.63 4.69
N GLY A 94 5.49 5.59 4.30
CA GLY A 94 4.40 4.99 5.06
C GLY A 94 3.97 5.85 6.26
N ALA A 95 3.19 5.25 7.14
CA ALA A 95 2.61 5.92 8.31
C ALA A 95 3.63 6.10 9.45
N ARG A 96 4.70 6.87 9.23
CA ARG A 96 5.76 7.11 10.23
C ARG A 96 5.31 7.78 11.53
N HIS A 97 4.16 8.45 11.49
CA HIS A 97 3.53 9.01 12.68
C HIS A 97 2.85 7.95 13.56
N VAL A 98 2.57 6.76 13.01
CA VAL A 98 2.07 5.59 13.76
C VAL A 98 3.22 4.67 14.14
N ASP A 99 4.10 4.34 13.19
CA ASP A 99 5.30 3.53 13.42
C ASP A 99 6.54 4.26 12.92
N ALA A 100 7.36 4.79 13.85
CA ALA A 100 8.61 5.46 13.53
C ALA A 100 9.62 4.55 12.80
N ARG A 101 9.45 3.22 12.88
CA ARG A 101 10.27 2.23 12.18
C ARG A 101 9.71 1.84 10.81
N ALA A 102 8.59 2.42 10.37
CA ALA A 102 7.99 2.12 9.07
C ALA A 102 9.03 2.19 7.95
N GLY A 103 9.10 1.09 7.20
CA GLY A 103 9.94 0.95 6.01
C GLY A 103 9.20 1.38 4.75
N PHE A 104 9.66 0.92 3.59
CA PHE A 104 9.04 1.19 2.29
C PHE A 104 8.03 0.12 1.83
N GLY A 105 7.29 -0.46 2.79
CA GLY A 105 6.31 -1.52 2.57
C GLY A 105 6.45 -2.68 3.56
N VAL A 106 5.47 -3.58 3.54
CA VAL A 106 5.45 -4.81 4.35
C VAL A 106 5.83 -6.00 3.49
N LEU A 107 6.74 -6.83 3.99
CA LEU A 107 7.29 -7.98 3.28
C LEU A 107 6.45 -9.21 3.53
N LEU A 108 6.16 -9.93 2.46
CA LEU A 108 5.51 -11.22 2.48
C LEU A 108 6.39 -12.25 1.74
N THR A 109 6.22 -13.52 2.10
CA THR A 109 6.67 -14.63 1.26
C THR A 109 6.00 -14.57 -0.11
N GLU A 110 6.51 -15.31 -1.11
CA GLU A 110 5.82 -15.44 -2.41
C GLU A 110 4.36 -15.91 -2.26
N ARG A 111 4.08 -16.73 -1.23
CA ARG A 111 2.73 -17.24 -0.92
C ARG A 111 1.84 -16.26 -0.18
N GLY A 112 2.36 -15.10 0.23
CA GLY A 112 1.59 -14.02 0.88
C GLY A 112 1.59 -14.05 2.41
N GLU A 113 2.45 -14.86 3.04
CA GLU A 113 2.60 -14.88 4.50
C GLU A 113 3.53 -13.76 4.94
N GLN A 114 3.18 -13.02 5.99
CA GLN A 114 3.98 -11.88 6.44
C GLN A 114 5.34 -12.34 7.00
N LEU A 115 6.41 -11.73 6.50
CA LEU A 115 7.76 -11.90 7.01
C LEU A 115 8.00 -10.92 8.17
N THR A 116 8.33 -11.45 9.34
CA THR A 116 8.62 -10.66 10.55
C THR A 116 10.13 -10.56 10.78
N GLY A 117 10.57 -9.52 11.50
CA GLY A 117 12.00 -9.26 11.74
C GLY A 117 12.78 -8.79 10.51
N LEU A 118 12.13 -8.61 9.36
CA LEU A 118 12.71 -8.03 8.16
C LEU A 118 12.04 -6.71 7.83
N ARG A 119 12.83 -5.74 7.39
CA ARG A 119 12.33 -4.41 7.02
C ARG A 119 12.97 -3.92 5.74
N LEU A 120 12.16 -3.44 4.81
CA LEU A 120 12.63 -2.68 3.65
C LEU A 120 13.03 -1.27 4.09
N ALA A 121 14.30 -1.12 4.44
CA ALA A 121 14.81 0.02 5.20
C ALA A 121 15.25 1.21 4.32
N ALA A 122 15.63 0.94 3.06
CA ALA A 122 16.05 1.96 2.13
C ALA A 122 15.75 1.53 0.69
N LEU A 123 15.55 2.50 -0.19
CA LEU A 123 15.40 2.31 -1.62
C LEU A 123 16.42 3.15 -2.38
N SER A 124 17.15 2.51 -3.29
CA SER A 124 17.76 3.18 -4.44
C SER A 124 16.73 3.26 -5.58
N GLN A 125 17.17 3.56 -6.81
CA GLN A 125 16.26 3.59 -7.96
C GLN A 125 15.65 2.20 -8.25
N GLU A 126 16.48 1.18 -8.42
CA GLU A 126 16.08 -0.19 -8.79
C GLU A 126 16.23 -1.20 -7.65
N HIS A 127 16.93 -0.85 -6.58
CA HIS A 127 17.24 -1.78 -5.50
C HIS A 127 16.54 -1.41 -4.20
N GLY A 128 15.92 -2.40 -3.59
CA GLY A 128 15.43 -2.36 -2.23
C GLY A 128 16.45 -2.97 -1.26
N HIS A 129 16.69 -2.29 -0.14
CA HIS A 129 17.64 -2.74 0.89
C HIS A 129 16.90 -3.22 2.13
N LEU A 130 16.95 -4.52 2.37
CA LEU A 130 16.34 -5.17 3.52
C LEU A 130 17.30 -5.17 4.71
N ALA A 131 16.79 -4.88 5.90
CA ALA A 131 17.48 -5.00 7.17
C ALA A 131 16.83 -6.12 7.99
N ALA A 132 17.64 -7.02 8.55
CA ALA A 132 17.16 -8.12 9.38
C ALA A 132 17.48 -7.88 10.86
N ASP A 133 16.48 -8.05 11.72
CA ASP A 133 16.56 -7.96 13.18
C ASP A 133 17.30 -9.17 13.78
N PRO A 134 17.97 -9.03 14.95
CA PRO A 134 18.64 -10.12 15.66
C PRO A 134 17.85 -11.43 15.69
N GLY A 135 18.50 -12.52 15.26
CA GLY A 135 17.91 -13.86 15.24
C GLY A 135 17.22 -14.28 13.95
N VAL A 136 17.00 -13.38 12.98
CA VAL A 136 16.43 -13.76 11.67
C VAL A 136 17.47 -14.53 10.86
N ASP A 137 17.12 -15.75 10.44
CA ASP A 137 17.92 -16.55 9.52
C ASP A 137 17.68 -16.10 8.08
N LEU A 138 18.74 -15.64 7.42
CA LEU A 138 18.70 -15.21 6.02
C LEU A 138 18.96 -16.35 5.03
N SER A 139 19.32 -17.55 5.51
CA SER A 139 19.53 -18.73 4.67
C SER A 139 18.25 -19.19 3.98
N GLU A 140 17.09 -18.90 4.56
CA GLU A 140 15.76 -19.17 3.98
C GLU A 140 15.38 -18.22 2.84
N LEU A 141 16.16 -17.14 2.64
CA LEU A 141 15.97 -16.14 1.59
C LEU A 141 17.22 -16.03 0.71
N PRO A 142 17.63 -17.13 0.03
CA PRO A 142 18.80 -17.11 -0.83
C PRO A 142 18.61 -16.19 -2.03
N VAL A 143 19.71 -15.83 -2.71
CA VAL A 143 19.63 -15.15 -4.01
C VAL A 143 18.78 -15.98 -4.98
N GLY A 144 17.83 -15.32 -5.64
CA GLY A 144 16.80 -15.95 -6.47
C GLY A 144 15.47 -16.19 -5.77
N ALA A 145 15.43 -16.12 -4.43
CA ALA A 145 14.18 -16.24 -3.69
C ALA A 145 13.23 -15.08 -4.04
N ARG A 146 11.94 -15.40 -4.18
CA ARG A 146 10.89 -14.44 -4.49
C ARG A 146 10.13 -14.03 -3.25
N LEU A 147 9.85 -12.73 -3.17
CA LEU A 147 9.11 -12.09 -2.10
C LEU A 147 8.03 -11.21 -2.70
N ARG A 148 7.03 -10.87 -1.90
CA ARG A 148 6.03 -9.85 -2.24
C ARG A 148 6.17 -8.67 -1.29
N VAL A 149 5.96 -7.47 -1.80
CA VAL A 149 5.92 -6.25 -0.99
C VAL A 149 4.53 -5.66 -1.09
N VAL A 150 3.82 -5.57 0.04
CA VAL A 150 2.65 -4.68 0.16
C VAL A 150 3.21 -3.28 0.26
N ALA A 151 3.02 -2.48 -0.79
CA ALA A 151 3.56 -1.12 -0.79
C ALA A 151 2.86 -0.24 0.25
N ASN A 152 3.54 0.82 0.69
CA ASN A 152 2.97 1.77 1.64
C ASN A 152 1.75 2.50 1.07
N HIS A 153 1.80 2.86 -0.21
CA HIS A 153 0.73 3.61 -0.86
C HIS A 153 0.45 3.00 -2.23
N SER A 154 -0.69 2.31 -2.35
CA SER A 154 -1.02 1.57 -3.58
C SER A 154 -1.18 2.49 -4.78
N CYS A 155 -1.75 3.68 -4.61
CA CYS A 155 -1.90 4.66 -5.70
C CYS A 155 -0.55 5.06 -6.33
N LEU A 156 0.43 5.43 -5.50
CA LEU A 156 1.76 5.83 -5.96
C LEU A 156 2.52 4.67 -6.60
N THR A 157 2.34 3.46 -6.05
CA THR A 157 3.01 2.26 -6.54
C THR A 157 2.42 1.79 -7.85
N ALA A 158 1.09 1.72 -7.95
CA ALA A 158 0.37 1.30 -9.13
C ALA A 158 0.69 2.20 -10.34
N ALA A 159 0.85 3.51 -10.11
CA ALA A 159 1.25 4.47 -11.14
C ALA A 159 2.63 4.17 -11.78
N LEU A 160 3.47 3.32 -11.19
CA LEU A 160 4.78 2.95 -11.72
C LEU A 160 4.76 1.75 -12.68
N PHE A 161 3.67 0.98 -12.73
CA PHE A 161 3.54 -0.19 -13.64
C PHE A 161 2.59 0.03 -14.83
N ASP A 162 3.03 -0.29 -16.05
CA ASP A 162 2.21 -0.24 -17.27
C ASP A 162 1.17 -1.37 -17.36
N ARG A 163 1.32 -2.36 -16.48
CA ARG A 163 0.48 -3.56 -16.45
C ARG A 163 0.44 -4.12 -15.03
N TYR A 164 -0.75 -4.49 -14.59
CA TYR A 164 -0.96 -5.26 -13.36
C TYR A 164 -1.24 -6.71 -13.71
N LEU A 165 -0.59 -7.63 -13.02
CA LEU A 165 -0.89 -9.07 -13.13
C LEU A 165 -1.99 -9.42 -12.14
N VAL A 166 -3.10 -9.96 -12.64
CA VAL A 166 -4.27 -10.28 -11.81
C VAL A 166 -4.16 -11.73 -11.39
N VAL A 167 -4.07 -11.96 -10.08
CA VAL A 167 -3.91 -13.29 -9.50
C VAL A 167 -5.17 -13.66 -8.73
N ARG A 168 -5.68 -14.88 -8.97
CA ARG A 168 -6.83 -15.44 -8.24
C ARG A 168 -6.45 -16.83 -7.74
N ARG A 169 -6.55 -17.07 -6.43
CA ARG A 169 -6.20 -18.35 -5.80
C ARG A 169 -4.79 -18.86 -6.16
N GLY A 170 -3.83 -17.94 -6.31
CA GLY A 170 -2.44 -18.25 -6.67
C GLY A 170 -2.19 -18.40 -8.17
N GLU A 171 -3.22 -18.34 -9.01
CA GLU A 171 -3.09 -18.47 -10.47
C GLU A 171 -3.20 -17.11 -11.17
N LEU A 172 -2.37 -16.90 -12.19
CA LEU A 172 -2.49 -15.74 -13.07
C LEU A 172 -3.75 -15.89 -13.93
N VAL A 173 -4.73 -15.02 -13.74
CA VAL A 173 -6.01 -15.06 -14.48
C VAL A 173 -6.13 -13.97 -15.54
N GLY A 174 -5.19 -13.03 -15.59
CA GLY A 174 -5.15 -12.01 -16.61
C GLY A 174 -4.22 -10.86 -16.27
N SER A 175 -4.35 -9.80 -17.05
CA SER A 175 -3.62 -8.55 -16.81
C SER A 175 -4.49 -7.34 -17.09
N TRP A 176 -4.30 -6.28 -16.30
CA TRP A 176 -4.94 -4.99 -16.51
C TRP A 176 -3.92 -3.95 -16.94
N ASN A 177 -4.31 -3.07 -17.86
CA ASN A 177 -3.49 -1.97 -18.32
C ASN A 177 -4.12 -0.65 -17.82
N PRO A 178 -3.49 0.05 -16.86
CA PRO A 178 -3.99 1.34 -16.40
C PRO A 178 -3.84 2.41 -17.48
N VAL A 179 -4.74 3.39 -17.48
CA VAL A 179 -4.57 4.62 -18.25
C VAL A 179 -3.40 5.42 -17.66
N ARG A 180 -2.69 6.20 -18.49
CA ARG A 180 -1.50 6.96 -18.08
C ARG A 180 -1.43 8.32 -18.79
N GLY A 181 -0.70 9.24 -18.17
CA GLY A 181 -0.55 10.61 -18.65
C GLY A 181 -1.70 11.52 -18.23
N TRP A 182 -1.78 12.67 -18.90
CA TRP A 182 -2.83 13.69 -18.75
C TRP A 182 -3.35 14.07 -20.13
#